data_AF-A0A7J8EG53-F1
#
_entry.id   AF-A0A7J8EG53-F1
#
_cell.length_a   1.000
_cell.length_b   1.000
_cell.length_c   1.000
_cell.angle_alpha   90.00
_cell.angle_beta   90.00
_cell.angle_gamma   90.00
#
_symmetry.space_group_name_H-M   'P 1'
#
loop_
_entity.id
_entity.type
_entity.pdbx_description
1 polymer ?
#
loop_
_entity_poly.entity_id
_entity_poly.type
_entity_poly.pdbx_seq_one_letter_code
_entity_poly.pdbx_strand_id
1 'polypeptide(L)'
;MAATSCRSLHLYNISDGRGKVGTFGIFKSVYRLGEDVVGTLNLGEGTVACLQFSVSLQTEERVQPEYQRRRGAGGAPSVSHVTHARHQESCLHTTRTSFSLPIPLSSTPGFYTAIVSLKWRLHFEFVTSREPGLVLLPPMEQPEPVTWTGPEQVPVDTFSWDLPIKVLPTSPTLASYAAPGPSTSTITI
;
A
#
# COMPACT_ATOMS: atom_id res chain seq x y z
N MET A 1 -28.79 15.67 -0.93
CA MET A 1 -28.47 14.38 -1.59
C MET A 1 -27.11 14.52 -2.24
N ALA A 2 -26.07 13.94 -1.65
CA ALA A 2 -24.71 14.02 -2.16
C ALA A 2 -24.57 13.10 -3.38
N ALA A 3 -24.22 13.67 -4.53
CA ALA A 3 -23.86 12.90 -5.71
C ALA A 3 -22.52 12.20 -5.46
N THR A 4 -22.56 10.94 -5.04
CA THR A 4 -21.38 10.08 -5.08
C THR A 4 -21.12 9.75 -6.55
N SER A 5 -20.17 10.46 -7.14
CA SER A 5 -19.61 10.13 -8.45
C SER A 5 -19.37 8.61 -8.51
N CYS A 6 -20.03 7.91 -9.45
CA CYS A 6 -19.80 6.50 -9.75
C CYS A 6 -18.38 6.30 -10.29
N ARG A 7 -17.39 6.38 -9.41
CA ARG A 7 -16.02 5.97 -9.71
C ARG A 7 -16.00 4.45 -9.68
N SER A 8 -15.68 3.83 -10.81
CA SER A 8 -15.50 2.39 -10.89
C SER A 8 -14.45 1.96 -9.87
N LEU A 9 -14.85 1.13 -8.91
CA LEU A 9 -13.96 0.53 -7.93
C LEU A 9 -13.09 -0.51 -8.65
N HIS A 10 -11.77 -0.34 -8.59
CA HIS A 10 -10.83 -1.34 -9.09
C HIS A 10 -10.59 -2.36 -7.99
N LEU A 11 -10.94 -3.62 -8.25
CA LEU A 11 -10.80 -4.72 -7.32
C LEU A 11 -9.67 -5.65 -7.77
N TYR A 12 -8.84 -6.04 -6.80
CA TYR A 12 -7.70 -6.93 -7.00
C TYR A 12 -7.83 -8.09 -6.01
N ASN A 13 -7.76 -9.32 -6.52
CA ASN A 13 -7.70 -10.50 -5.66
C ASN A 13 -6.28 -10.63 -5.10
N ILE A 14 -6.18 -10.74 -3.78
CA ILE A 14 -4.93 -11.02 -3.08
C ILE A 14 -4.95 -12.50 -2.73
N SER A 15 -3.97 -13.23 -3.25
CA SER A 15 -3.81 -14.66 -3.01
C SER A 15 -2.35 -15.00 -2.73
N ASP A 16 -2.15 -15.92 -1.80
CA ASP A 16 -0.90 -16.62 -1.59
C ASP A 16 -0.94 -17.95 -2.38
N GLY A 17 0.18 -18.65 -2.53
CA GLY A 17 0.25 -19.96 -3.18
C GLY A 17 -0.67 -21.02 -2.55
N ARG A 18 -1.15 -20.79 -1.31
CA ARG A 18 -2.12 -21.63 -0.61
C ARG A 18 -3.59 -21.27 -0.86
N GLY A 19 -3.89 -20.07 -1.36
CA GLY A 19 -5.27 -19.65 -1.62
C GLY A 19 -5.52 -18.15 -1.49
N LYS A 20 -6.80 -17.77 -1.50
CA LYS A 20 -7.23 -16.36 -1.42
C LYS A 20 -7.01 -15.83 0.00
N VAL A 21 -6.33 -14.70 0.12
CA VAL A 21 -6.16 -13.96 1.39
C VAL A 21 -7.26 -12.92 1.54
N GLY A 22 -7.64 -12.27 0.44
CA GLY A 22 -8.68 -11.26 0.44
C GLY A 22 -8.80 -10.53 -0.89
N THR A 23 -9.47 -9.38 -0.87
CA THR A 23 -9.66 -8.52 -2.03
C THR A 23 -9.30 -7.09 -1.66
N PHE A 24 -8.46 -6.43 -2.47
CA PHE A 24 -8.12 -5.02 -2.33
C PHE A 24 -8.96 -4.18 -3.30
N GLY A 25 -9.49 -3.06 -2.83
CA GLY A 25 -10.28 -2.12 -3.60
C GLY A 25 -9.73 -0.70 -3.57
N ILE A 26 -9.63 -0.06 -4.74
CA ILE A 26 -9.17 1.33 -4.90
C ILE A 26 -9.99 2.07 -5.97
N PHE A 27 -10.33 3.34 -5.71
CA PHE A 27 -11.19 4.14 -6.61
C PHE A 27 -10.42 4.92 -7.68
N LYS A 28 -9.12 5.13 -7.51
CA LYS A 28 -8.27 5.86 -8.47
C LYS A 28 -6.93 5.16 -8.62
N SER A 29 -6.34 5.24 -9.80
CA SER A 29 -4.97 4.82 -10.08
C SER A 29 -4.05 5.99 -10.43
N VAL A 30 -4.63 7.19 -10.56
CA VAL A 30 -3.94 8.43 -10.87
C VAL A 30 -4.29 9.45 -9.79
N TYR A 31 -3.26 10.00 -9.18
CA TYR A 31 -3.31 10.94 -8.07
C TYR A 31 -2.49 12.19 -8.37
N ARG A 32 -2.65 13.23 -7.58
CA ARG A 32 -1.81 14.43 -7.56
C ARG A 32 -1.05 14.52 -6.24
N LEU A 33 0.07 15.25 -6.25
CA LEU A 33 0.73 15.64 -5.01
C LEU A 33 -0.25 16.34 -4.06
N GLY A 34 -0.22 15.97 -2.78
CA GLY A 34 -1.15 16.46 -1.77
C GLY A 34 -2.51 15.74 -1.72
N GLU A 35 -2.77 14.78 -2.61
CA GLU A 35 -3.93 13.89 -2.45
C GLU A 35 -3.64 12.71 -1.52
N ASP A 36 -4.72 12.12 -1.00
CA ASP A 36 -4.67 10.89 -0.22
C ASP A 36 -5.00 9.66 -1.06
N VAL A 37 -4.20 8.62 -0.93
CA VAL A 37 -4.50 7.30 -1.48
C VAL A 37 -5.34 6.52 -0.48
N VAL A 38 -6.63 6.37 -0.77
CA VAL A 38 -7.56 5.60 0.04
C VAL A 38 -7.80 4.23 -0.59
N GLY A 39 -7.60 3.18 0.21
CA GLY A 39 -7.81 1.79 -0.18
C GLY A 39 -8.63 1.01 0.84
N THR A 40 -9.30 -0.05 0.39
CA THR A 40 -10.06 -0.95 1.25
C THR A 40 -9.59 -2.39 1.07
N LEU A 41 -9.57 -3.17 2.13
CA LEU A 41 -9.30 -4.60 2.10
C LEU A 41 -10.51 -5.36 2.65
N ASN A 42 -10.94 -6.38 1.92
CA ASN A 42 -11.91 -7.37 2.38
C ASN A 42 -11.20 -8.72 2.56
N LEU A 43 -11.02 -9.13 3.81
CA LEU A 43 -10.36 -10.37 4.23
C LEU A 43 -11.38 -11.47 4.60
N GLY A 44 -12.67 -11.12 4.69
CA GLY A 44 -13.73 -12.05 5.12
C GLY A 44 -13.96 -13.23 4.18
N GLU A 45 -13.65 -13.06 2.89
CA GLU A 45 -13.76 -14.12 1.88
C GLU A 45 -12.43 -14.85 1.65
N GLY A 46 -11.43 -14.62 2.49
CA GLY A 46 -10.13 -15.28 2.41
C GLY A 46 -10.20 -16.72 2.90
N THR A 47 -9.66 -17.66 2.12
CA THR A 47 -9.40 -19.03 2.57
C THR A 47 -8.15 -19.10 3.45
N VAL A 48 -7.24 -18.14 3.32
CA VAL A 48 -6.01 -18.01 4.10
C VAL A 48 -6.16 -16.85 5.09
N ALA A 49 -5.99 -17.12 6.38
CA ALA A 49 -6.13 -16.11 7.42
C ALA A 49 -4.98 -15.08 7.36
N CYS A 50 -5.32 -13.81 7.22
CA CYS A 50 -4.38 -12.70 7.30
C CYS A 50 -4.25 -12.24 8.75
N LEU A 51 -3.05 -12.32 9.31
CA LEU A 51 -2.75 -11.92 10.69
C LEU A 51 -2.36 -10.46 10.78
N GLN A 52 -1.69 -9.94 9.77
CA GLN A 52 -1.25 -8.55 9.70
C GLN A 52 -1.06 -8.15 8.24
N PHE A 53 -1.29 -6.88 7.93
CA PHE A 53 -0.77 -6.30 6.70
C PHE A 53 -0.10 -4.97 6.97
N SER A 54 0.74 -4.56 6.03
CA SER A 54 1.15 -3.17 5.92
C SER A 54 1.12 -2.73 4.46
N VAL A 55 0.83 -1.46 4.25
CA VAL A 55 0.87 -0.82 2.94
C VAL A 55 1.74 0.43 3.03
N SER A 56 2.69 0.53 2.11
CA SER A 56 3.63 1.64 2.02
C SER A 56 3.47 2.36 0.68
N LEU A 57 3.33 3.68 0.73
CA LEU A 57 3.39 4.52 -0.45
C LEU A 57 4.86 4.80 -0.77
N GLN A 58 5.33 4.31 -1.91
CA GLN A 58 6.74 4.34 -2.27
C GLN A 58 6.99 4.96 -3.64
N THR A 59 8.13 5.61 -3.79
CA THR A 59 8.73 5.88 -5.09
C THR A 59 9.82 4.87 -5.40
N GLU A 60 9.85 4.41 -6.64
CA GLU A 60 10.87 3.55 -7.23
C GLU A 60 11.65 4.36 -8.26
N GLU A 61 12.92 4.64 -7.96
CA GLU A 61 13.85 5.25 -8.89
C GLU A 61 14.66 4.14 -9.57
N ARG A 62 14.68 4.15 -10.89
CA ARG A 62 15.40 3.17 -11.70
C ARG A 62 16.30 3.88 -12.69
N VAL A 63 17.59 3.54 -12.65
CA VAL A 63 18.57 3.95 -13.66
C VAL A 63 18.48 3.00 -14.85
N GLN A 64 18.48 3.55 -16.06
CA GLN A 64 18.39 2.78 -17.29
C GLN A 64 19.62 1.88 -17.48
N PRO A 65 19.46 0.63 -17.96
CA PRO A 65 20.55 -0.36 -18.01
C PRO A 65 21.81 0.13 -18.73
N GLU A 66 21.67 0.96 -19.76
CA GLU A 66 22.77 1.52 -20.57
C GLU A 66 23.66 2.47 -19.76
N TYR A 67 23.09 3.08 -18.73
CA TYR A 67 23.75 4.05 -17.85
C TYR A 67 24.07 3.46 -16.47
N GLN A 68 23.73 2.20 -16.22
CA GLN A 68 24.10 1.52 -14.99
C GLN A 68 25.60 1.26 -14.98
N ARG A 69 26.26 1.58 -13.85
CA ARG A 69 27.65 1.23 -13.65
C ARG A 69 27.75 -0.29 -13.66
N ARG A 70 28.41 -0.87 -14.68
CA ARG A 70 28.71 -2.31 -14.75
C ARG A 70 29.56 -2.70 -13.55
N ARG A 71 28.93 -3.11 -12.45
CA ARG A 71 29.56 -4.08 -11.54
C ARG A 71 29.58 -5.40 -12.33
N GLY A 72 30.67 -6.16 -12.24
CA GLY A 72 30.92 -7.35 -13.06
C GLY A 72 29.73 -8.33 -13.17
N ALA A 73 29.83 -9.26 -14.14
CA ALA A 73 28.80 -10.24 -14.51
C ALA A 73 27.88 -10.66 -13.35
N GLY A 74 26.66 -10.10 -13.30
CA GLY A 74 25.64 -10.42 -12.28
C GLY A 74 25.10 -9.25 -11.43
N GLY A 75 25.44 -7.99 -11.72
CA GLY A 75 24.92 -6.84 -10.96
C GLY A 75 23.39 -6.70 -11.04
N ALA A 76 22.73 -6.72 -9.88
CA ALA A 76 21.30 -6.44 -9.74
C ALA A 76 20.93 -5.06 -10.32
N PRO A 77 19.70 -4.88 -10.86
CA PRO A 77 19.28 -3.60 -11.40
C PRO A 77 19.39 -2.50 -10.33
N SER A 78 19.94 -1.34 -10.72
CA SER A 78 20.05 -0.18 -9.83
C SER A 78 18.67 0.45 -9.61
N VAL A 79 17.93 -0.13 -8.68
CA VAL A 79 16.62 0.35 -8.22
C VAL A 79 16.75 0.83 -6.78
N SER A 80 16.32 2.07 -6.52
CA SER A 80 16.22 2.60 -5.16
C SER A 80 14.75 2.89 -4.84
N HIS A 81 14.39 2.67 -3.57
CA HIS A 81 13.04 2.88 -3.08
C HIS A 81 13.04 3.91 -1.95
N VAL A 82 12.04 4.79 -1.95
CA VAL A 82 11.80 5.73 -0.85
C VAL A 82 10.35 5.59 -0.39
N THR A 83 10.15 5.35 0.90
CA THR A 83 8.82 5.29 1.53
C THR A 83 8.40 6.68 2.00
N HIS A 84 7.25 7.15 1.53
CA HIS A 84 6.69 8.46 1.87
C HIS A 84 5.67 8.37 3.01
N ALA A 85 4.89 7.29 3.05
CA ALA A 85 3.91 7.01 4.10
C ALA A 85 3.73 5.50 4.26
N ARG A 86 3.36 5.05 5.47
CA ARG A 86 3.08 3.65 5.78
C ARG A 86 1.87 3.54 6.70
N HIS A 87 1.06 2.53 6.44
CA HIS A 87 -0.02 2.09 7.31
C HIS A 87 0.17 0.61 7.63
N GLN A 88 -0.09 0.20 8.87
CA GLN A 88 0.05 -1.17 9.34
C GLN A 88 -1.05 -1.49 10.34
N GLU A 89 -1.61 -2.70 10.23
CA GLU A 89 -2.71 -3.13 11.08
C GLU A 89 -2.65 -4.65 11.33
N SER A 90 -3.04 -5.05 12.55
CA SER A 90 -3.28 -6.44 12.91
C SER A 90 -4.67 -6.86 12.48
N CYS A 91 -4.78 -7.93 11.72
CA CYS A 91 -6.02 -8.35 11.06
C CYS A 91 -6.60 -9.65 11.58
N LEU A 92 -6.14 -10.15 12.73
CA LEU A 92 -6.74 -11.31 13.36
C LEU A 92 -8.25 -11.06 13.58
N HIS A 93 -9.09 -11.91 12.98
CA HIS A 93 -10.57 -11.78 12.96
C HIS A 93 -11.13 -10.53 12.27
N THR A 94 -10.31 -9.77 11.55
CA THR A 94 -10.78 -8.60 10.81
C THR A 94 -11.36 -9.02 9.46
N THR A 95 -12.64 -8.75 9.24
CA THR A 95 -13.31 -9.06 7.96
C THR A 95 -13.03 -7.97 6.92
N ARG A 96 -13.01 -6.70 7.32
CA ARG A 96 -12.84 -5.56 6.42
C ARG A 96 -12.09 -4.44 7.10
N THR A 97 -11.21 -3.79 6.36
CA THR A 97 -10.47 -2.61 6.81
C THR A 97 -10.22 -1.63 5.66
N SER A 98 -9.72 -0.44 5.98
CA SER A 98 -9.36 0.63 5.05
C SER A 98 -8.16 1.43 5.56
N PHE A 99 -7.41 2.01 4.64
CA PHE A 99 -6.31 2.91 4.94
C PHE A 99 -6.40 4.20 4.13
N SER A 100 -5.71 5.25 4.61
CA SER A 100 -5.42 6.47 3.87
C SER A 100 -3.92 6.77 3.96
N LEU A 101 -3.25 6.91 2.82
CA LEU A 101 -1.83 7.27 2.74
C LEU A 101 -1.70 8.65 2.06
N PRO A 102 -1.21 9.68 2.78
CA PRO A 102 -1.05 11.00 2.19
C PRO A 102 0.13 11.02 1.22
N ILE A 103 -0.07 11.58 0.02
CA ILE A 103 1.00 11.88 -0.93
C ILE A 103 1.58 13.25 -0.55
N PRO A 104 2.84 13.35 -0.09
CA PRO A 104 3.39 14.64 0.33
C PRO A 104 3.45 15.64 -0.83
N LEU A 105 3.11 16.90 -0.54
CA LEU A 105 3.20 18.00 -1.51
C LEU A 105 4.64 18.30 -1.95
N SER A 106 5.62 17.99 -1.10
CA SER A 106 7.05 18.17 -1.35
C SER A 106 7.68 17.05 -2.17
N SER A 107 6.96 15.95 -2.44
CA SER A 107 7.51 14.81 -3.18
C SER A 107 7.55 15.06 -4.69
N THR A 108 8.43 14.36 -5.39
CA THR A 108 8.57 14.47 -6.85
C THR A 108 7.50 13.64 -7.57
N PRO A 109 6.73 14.21 -8.51
CA PRO A 109 5.81 13.46 -9.36
C PRO A 109 6.53 12.36 -10.16
N GLY A 110 5.77 11.40 -10.69
CA GLY A 110 6.34 10.38 -11.58
C GLY A 110 6.88 11.01 -12.87
N PHE A 111 8.09 10.64 -13.26
CA PHE A 111 8.71 11.13 -14.49
C PHE A 111 9.59 10.07 -15.15
N TYR A 112 9.91 10.31 -16.43
CA TYR A 112 10.75 9.44 -17.23
C TYR A 112 11.74 10.27 -18.05
N THR A 113 13.00 9.87 -18.03
CA THR A 113 14.06 10.43 -18.89
C THR A 113 14.83 9.31 -19.58
N ALA A 114 15.77 9.67 -20.46
CA ALA A 114 16.67 8.71 -21.10
C ALA A 114 17.59 7.98 -20.11
N ILE A 115 17.80 8.51 -18.90
CA ILE A 115 18.79 8.01 -17.94
C ILE A 115 18.13 7.40 -16.70
N VAL A 116 17.10 8.04 -16.17
CA VAL A 116 16.43 7.63 -14.93
C VAL A 116 14.92 7.77 -15.05
N SER A 117 14.19 6.89 -14.37
CA SER A 117 12.74 6.97 -14.21
C SER A 117 12.37 6.93 -12.73
N LEU A 118 11.40 7.74 -12.33
CA LEU A 118 10.80 7.71 -11.01
C LEU A 118 9.34 7.30 -11.13
N LYS A 119 8.95 6.19 -10.51
CA LYS A 119 7.59 5.65 -10.50
C LYS A 119 7.04 5.61 -9.10
N TRP A 120 5.72 5.63 -8.96
CA TRP A 120 5.03 5.50 -7.68
C TRP A 120 4.37 4.13 -7.58
N ARG A 121 4.38 3.54 -6.40
CA ARG A 121 3.74 2.25 -6.11
C ARG A 121 3.19 2.20 -4.69
N LEU A 122 2.16 1.37 -4.52
CA LEU A 122 1.76 0.86 -3.21
C LEU A 122 2.44 -0.48 -3.02
N HIS A 123 3.27 -0.59 -1.99
CA HIS A 123 3.92 -1.82 -1.58
C HIS A 123 3.18 -2.42 -0.42
N PHE A 124 2.52 -3.55 -0.66
CA PHE A 124 1.83 -4.32 0.35
C PHE A 124 2.73 -5.44 0.87
N GLU A 125 2.69 -5.66 2.17
CA GLU A 125 3.28 -6.81 2.84
C GLU A 125 2.19 -7.47 3.69
N PHE A 126 2.04 -8.78 3.55
CA PHE A 126 1.05 -9.56 4.28
C PHE A 126 1.76 -10.60 5.14
N VAL A 127 1.22 -10.80 6.35
CA VAL A 127 1.56 -11.90 7.23
C VAL A 127 0.33 -12.79 7.30
N THR A 128 0.47 -14.04 6.86
CA THR A 128 -0.61 -15.02 6.80
C THR A 128 -0.33 -16.20 7.70
N SER A 129 -1.39 -16.80 8.25
CA SER A 129 -1.27 -18.06 8.98
C SER A 129 -0.98 -19.22 8.02
N ARG A 130 -0.12 -20.15 8.44
CA ARG A 130 0.01 -21.46 7.80
C ARG A 130 -1.09 -22.42 8.25
N GLU A 131 -1.61 -22.23 9.45
CA GLU A 131 -2.67 -23.05 9.99
C GLU A 131 -4.04 -22.62 9.48
N PRO A 132 -4.95 -23.58 9.22
CA PRO A 132 -6.32 -23.28 8.87
C PRO A 132 -6.99 -22.47 9.99
N GLY A 133 -7.76 -21.44 9.63
CA GLY A 133 -8.26 -20.40 10.55
C GLY A 133 -9.09 -20.89 11.75
N LEU A 134 -9.49 -22.17 11.77
CA LEU A 134 -10.19 -22.79 12.90
C LEU A 134 -9.32 -22.89 14.17
N VAL A 135 -8.00 -22.93 14.07
CA VAL A 135 -7.10 -23.01 15.24
C VAL A 135 -6.95 -21.65 15.95
N LEU A 136 -7.30 -20.56 15.26
CA LEU A 136 -7.24 -19.20 15.79
C LEU A 136 -8.57 -18.74 16.41
N LEU A 137 -9.62 -19.57 16.34
CA LEU A 137 -10.93 -19.29 16.89
C LEU A 137 -11.09 -19.97 18.27
N PRO A 138 -11.92 -19.40 19.17
CA PRO A 138 -12.34 -20.09 20.37
C PRO A 138 -13.07 -21.40 20.02
N PRO A 139 -12.79 -22.52 20.71
CA PRO A 139 -13.60 -23.74 20.58
C PRO A 139 -15.07 -23.41 20.85
N MET A 140 -15.96 -23.84 19.96
CA MET A 140 -17.39 -23.51 20.02
C MET A 140 -18.12 -24.16 21.21
N GLU A 141 -17.54 -25.20 21.81
CA GLU A 141 -18.09 -25.93 22.95
C GLU A 141 -17.04 -25.96 24.07
N GLN A 142 -17.21 -25.09 25.07
CA GLN A 142 -16.48 -25.20 26.33
C GLN A 142 -17.48 -25.49 27.47
N PRO A 143 -17.29 -26.58 28.24
CA PRO A 143 -18.19 -26.95 29.34
C PRO A 143 -18.18 -25.96 30.51
N GLU A 144 -17.14 -25.11 30.60
CA GLU A 144 -16.97 -24.11 31.65
C GLU A 144 -16.60 -22.75 31.03
N PRO A 145 -16.90 -21.62 31.69
CA PRO A 145 -16.50 -20.29 31.23
C PRO A 145 -14.99 -20.11 31.37
N VAL A 146 -14.24 -20.65 30.41
CA VAL A 146 -12.79 -20.50 30.30
C VAL A 146 -12.51 -19.28 29.43
N THR A 147 -11.66 -18.37 29.92
CA THR A 147 -11.11 -17.28 29.12
C THR A 147 -10.25 -17.89 28.03
N TRP A 148 -10.68 -17.82 26.78
CA TRP A 148 -9.87 -18.27 25.65
C TRP A 148 -8.60 -17.41 25.54
N THR A 149 -7.45 -18.08 25.54
CA THR A 149 -6.16 -17.46 25.23
C THR A 149 -5.73 -17.89 23.85
N GLY A 150 -5.37 -16.94 23.00
CA GLY A 150 -4.79 -17.24 21.69
C GLY A 150 -3.49 -18.06 21.82
N PRO A 151 -3.10 -18.78 20.75
CA PRO A 151 -1.85 -19.54 20.74
C PRO A 151 -0.64 -18.64 20.97
N GLU A 152 0.33 -19.14 21.74
CA GLU A 152 1.58 -18.41 22.06
C GLU A 152 2.46 -18.22 20.81
N GLN A 153 2.40 -19.18 19.87
CA GLN A 153 3.14 -19.16 18.62
C GLN A 153 2.21 -19.57 17.48
N VAL A 154 2.25 -18.81 16.38
CA VAL A 154 1.50 -19.12 15.16
C VAL A 154 2.51 -19.23 14.02
N PRO A 155 2.52 -20.34 13.27
CA PRO A 155 3.37 -20.46 12.09
C PRO A 155 2.86 -19.53 10.98
N VAL A 156 3.73 -18.65 10.48
CA VAL A 156 3.36 -17.62 9.51
C VAL A 156 4.12 -17.73 8.19
N ASP A 157 3.51 -17.23 7.13
CA ASP A 157 4.16 -16.90 5.86
C ASP A 157 4.01 -15.41 5.54
N THR A 158 5.04 -14.85 4.93
CA THR A 158 5.05 -13.48 4.45
C THR A 158 5.18 -13.42 2.94
N PHE A 159 4.41 -12.53 2.34
CA PHE A 159 4.56 -12.22 0.92
C PHE A 159 4.29 -10.73 0.68
N SER A 160 4.77 -10.23 -0.45
CA SER A 160 4.59 -8.85 -0.85
C SER A 160 3.89 -8.74 -2.20
N TRP A 161 3.22 -7.62 -2.39
CA TRP A 161 2.52 -7.29 -3.62
C TRP A 161 2.66 -5.81 -3.93
N ASP A 162 3.01 -5.50 -5.18
CA ASP A 162 3.19 -4.13 -5.63
C ASP A 162 2.07 -3.72 -6.60
N LEU A 163 1.41 -2.60 -6.29
CA LEU A 163 0.43 -1.98 -7.18
C LEU A 163 0.97 -0.64 -7.70
N PRO A 164 1.31 -0.52 -9.00
CA PRO A 164 1.75 0.76 -9.56
C PRO A 164 0.62 1.78 -9.59
N ILE A 165 0.95 3.02 -9.22
CA ILE A 165 0.06 4.19 -9.31
C ILE A 165 0.77 5.32 -10.05
N LYS A 166 0.01 6.28 -10.59
CA LYS A 166 0.57 7.50 -11.19
C LYS A 166 0.35 8.67 -10.25
N VAL A 167 1.40 9.43 -9.98
CA VAL A 167 1.31 10.69 -9.23
C VAL A 167 1.74 11.83 -10.14
N LEU A 168 0.84 12.80 -10.30
CA LEU A 168 0.99 13.95 -11.16
C LEU A 168 1.33 15.20 -10.33
N PRO A 169 1.95 16.22 -10.95
CA PRO A 169 2.09 17.52 -10.33
C PRO A 169 0.74 18.10 -9.89
N THR A 170 0.76 18.85 -8.80
CA THR A 170 -0.38 19.67 -8.37
C THR A 170 -0.26 21.09 -8.90
N SER A 171 -1.38 21.82 -8.92
CA SER A 171 -1.35 23.24 -9.31
C SER A 171 -0.58 24.03 -8.27
N PRO A 172 0.32 24.96 -8.66
CA PRO A 172 1.05 25.81 -7.70
C PRO A 172 0.10 26.63 -6.81
N THR A 173 -1.07 27.02 -7.34
CA THR A 173 -2.11 27.69 -6.54
C THR A 173 -2.67 26.80 -5.43
N LEU A 174 -2.85 25.50 -5.67
CA LEU A 174 -3.31 24.56 -4.63
C LEU A 174 -2.21 24.29 -3.61
N ALA A 175 -0.95 24.21 -4.05
CA ALA A 175 0.20 24.05 -3.16
C ALA A 175 0.37 25.25 -2.22
N SER A 176 0.12 26.49 -2.68
CA SER A 176 0.23 27.68 -1.83
C SER A 176 -0.80 27.72 -0.69
N TYR A 177 -1.98 27.11 -0.86
CA TYR A 177 -2.99 27.05 0.21
C TYR A 177 -2.69 26.01 1.28
N ALA A 178 -1.88 25.00 0.96
CA ALA A 178 -1.57 23.89 1.86
C ALA A 178 -0.21 24.06 2.57
N ALA A 179 0.61 25.02 2.14
CA ALA A 179 1.82 25.41 2.85
C ALA A 179 1.46 26.25 4.10
N PRO A 180 2.01 25.94 5.29
CA PRO A 180 1.82 26.80 6.45
C PRO A 180 2.65 28.08 6.29
N GLY A 181 1.99 29.18 5.90
CA GLY A 181 2.54 30.54 5.95
C GLY A 181 2.38 31.34 4.65
N PRO A 182 2.31 32.68 4.71
CA PRO A 182 2.11 33.51 3.53
C PRO A 182 3.41 33.59 2.75
N SER A 183 3.57 32.80 1.69
CA SER A 183 4.63 33.02 0.70
C SER A 183 4.16 34.09 -0.30
N THR A 184 4.29 35.36 0.11
CA THR A 184 4.37 36.46 -0.84
C THR A 184 5.65 36.28 -1.64
N SER A 185 5.55 35.61 -2.79
CA SER A 185 6.64 35.55 -3.77
C SER A 185 6.10 36.08 -5.08
N THR A 186 5.98 37.40 -5.16
CA THR A 186 5.74 38.11 -6.42
C THR A 186 7.04 38.13 -7.19
N ILE A 187 7.11 37.41 -8.32
CA ILE A 187 8.14 37.63 -9.34
C ILE A 187 7.58 38.69 -10.26
N THR A 188 8.06 39.93 -10.13
CA THR A 188 7.83 40.97 -11.12
C THR A 188 8.87 40.77 -12.24
N ILE A 189 8.38 40.64 -13.48
CA ILE A 189 9.20 40.61 -14.70
C ILE A 189 9.70 42.02 -15.00
#